data_AF-A0A6N7SQ12-F1
#
_entry.id   AF-A0A6N7SQ12-F1
#
_cell.length_a   1.000
_cell.length_b   1.000
_cell.length_c   1.000
_cell.angle_alpha   90.00
_cell.angle_beta   90.00
_cell.angle_gamma   90.00
#
_symmetry.space_group_name_H-M   'P 1'
#
loop_
_entity.id
_entity.type
_entity.pdbx_description
1 polymer ?
#
loop_
_entity_poly.entity_id
_entity_poly.type
_entity_poly.pdbx_seq_one_letter_code
_entity_poly.pdbx_strand_id
1 'polypeptide(L)'
;MGIKYADFRHSIGDNFTDFGRNIMIIERKYVDKTAKRREKAYIRHEKVYKYKCLKCGNEDWLTEDLISGKQHIGCNACCSPPHKLVVGVNDITTTAPWMIKYFQGGSEEAKKYFKFCKTTIDMVCPDCGRIHKSTPHKVYNAHNLTCPCQDGWSYPNKFMYALLEQLGVNFQPEKIFKWSDGRVYDDYIEYKDLKIITEQHGAQHYKKPLHKNGKTVKEEQKNDFLKYQLAINNGISNYIVIDSNTSSLEHMKQSILDSGLLYLLDKNNDDVNWIKCHDFATSNLSKLVCLYKDSHQNKTLHEIADIFKISYKTILHYVKTGSTLGWCTYEKFEDMIEKRKTGNVLVNTRPIHCLTNNRYYRSSKVFVEKYLTETGTKLCDRNIRSVCNGKRNHVNNMKFEYITQEEFNKIKSDTPNIVYGNYFKIK
;
A
#
# COMPACT_ATOMS: atom_id res chain seq x y z
N MET A 1 -19.68 49.24 -54.67
CA MET A 1 -20.48 48.01 -54.47
C MET A 1 -20.24 47.53 -53.06
N GLY A 2 -21.26 47.51 -52.20
CA GLY A 2 -21.14 46.99 -50.84
C GLY A 2 -20.84 45.50 -50.85
N ILE A 3 -20.03 45.05 -49.89
CA ILE A 3 -19.72 43.63 -49.70
C ILE A 3 -21.04 42.90 -49.39
N LYS A 4 -21.45 41.96 -50.27
CA LYS A 4 -22.60 41.09 -50.03
C LYS A 4 -22.17 39.95 -49.10
N TYR A 5 -22.61 40.00 -47.85
CA TYR A 5 -22.43 38.91 -46.90
C TYR A 5 -23.50 37.83 -47.14
N ALA A 6 -23.13 36.56 -46.93
CA ALA A 6 -24.12 35.49 -46.88
C ALA A 6 -24.94 35.59 -45.58
N ASP A 7 -26.24 35.34 -45.66
CA ASP A 7 -27.13 35.42 -44.50
C ASP A 7 -26.77 34.39 -43.42
N PHE A 8 -27.04 34.75 -42.17
CA PHE A 8 -26.94 33.81 -41.04
C PHE A 8 -28.01 32.73 -41.16
N ARG A 9 -27.63 31.47 -40.95
CA ARG A 9 -28.56 30.34 -40.96
C ARG A 9 -29.43 30.25 -39.70
N HIS A 10 -28.98 30.81 -38.58
CA HIS A 10 -29.67 30.73 -37.28
C HIS A 10 -30.00 32.10 -36.73
N SER A 11 -31.12 32.17 -36.04
CA SER A 11 -31.62 33.36 -35.36
C SER A 11 -31.18 33.40 -33.90
N ILE A 12 -31.17 34.60 -33.33
CA ILE A 12 -31.03 34.76 -31.87
C ILE A 12 -32.28 34.16 -31.22
N GLY A 13 -32.09 33.34 -30.20
CA GLY A 13 -33.14 32.56 -29.55
C GLY A 13 -33.24 31.10 -30.00
N ASP A 14 -32.54 30.71 -31.07
CA ASP A 14 -32.56 29.32 -31.55
C ASP A 14 -31.94 28.37 -30.50
N ASN A 15 -32.64 27.27 -30.23
CA ASN A 15 -32.25 26.25 -29.27
C ASN A 15 -31.78 24.97 -29.97
N PHE A 16 -30.64 24.44 -29.53
CA PHE A 16 -30.07 23.18 -30.00
C PHE A 16 -29.99 22.19 -28.83
N THR A 17 -30.88 21.19 -28.84
CA THR A 17 -31.04 20.16 -27.80
C THR A 17 -30.74 18.74 -28.29
N ASP A 18 -30.32 18.61 -29.55
CA ASP A 18 -29.98 17.38 -30.25
C ASP A 18 -28.49 17.04 -30.15
N PHE A 19 -28.11 15.78 -30.40
CA PHE A 19 -26.73 15.28 -30.33
C PHE A 19 -26.00 15.57 -29.00
N GLY A 20 -26.74 15.59 -27.89
CA GLY A 20 -26.18 15.89 -26.56
C GLY A 20 -25.86 17.37 -26.32
N ARG A 21 -26.25 18.24 -27.25
CA ARG A 21 -26.17 19.71 -27.10
C ARG A 21 -27.31 20.20 -26.23
N ASN A 22 -27.07 21.33 -25.55
CA ASN A 22 -28.06 22.06 -24.78
C ASN A 22 -27.62 23.53 -24.77
N ILE A 23 -27.73 24.17 -25.93
CA ILE A 23 -27.23 25.54 -26.14
C ILE A 23 -28.30 26.40 -26.83
N MET A 24 -28.33 27.68 -26.48
CA MET A 24 -29.19 28.71 -27.06
C MET A 24 -28.34 29.80 -27.68
N ILE A 25 -28.67 30.25 -28.90
CA ILE A 25 -27.99 31.38 -29.53
C ILE A 25 -28.45 32.69 -28.90
N ILE A 26 -27.49 33.50 -28.43
CA ILE A 26 -27.78 34.79 -27.78
C ILE A 26 -27.23 35.99 -28.57
N GLU A 27 -26.25 35.78 -29.45
CA GLU A 27 -25.66 36.84 -30.28
C GLU A 27 -25.09 36.26 -31.58
N ARG A 28 -24.98 37.06 -32.65
CA ARG A 28 -24.33 36.66 -33.91
C ARG A 28 -23.63 37.85 -34.57
N LYS A 29 -22.49 37.61 -35.22
CA LYS A 29 -21.73 38.63 -35.97
C LYS A 29 -20.86 38.03 -37.07
N TYR A 30 -20.37 38.89 -37.96
CA TYR A 30 -19.33 38.55 -38.93
C TYR A 30 -17.96 38.86 -38.34
N VAL A 31 -16.97 38.00 -38.60
CA VAL A 31 -15.58 38.20 -38.20
C VAL A 31 -14.68 37.99 -39.40
N ASP A 32 -13.73 38.90 -39.59
CA ASP A 32 -12.76 38.86 -40.69
C ASP A 32 -11.53 38.05 -40.27
N LYS A 33 -11.16 37.07 -41.09
CA LYS A 33 -10.02 36.19 -40.83
C LYS A 33 -9.11 36.13 -42.04
N THR A 34 -7.82 36.30 -41.82
CA THR A 34 -6.83 36.15 -42.90
C THR A 34 -6.68 34.66 -43.24
N ALA A 35 -6.95 34.29 -44.48
CA ALA A 35 -6.81 32.94 -45.01
C ALA A 35 -5.81 32.93 -46.17
N LYS A 36 -5.21 31.77 -46.45
CA LYS A 36 -4.27 31.59 -47.57
C LYS A 36 -4.85 30.61 -48.58
N ARG A 37 -4.81 30.98 -49.87
CA ARG A 37 -5.13 30.08 -50.99
C ARG A 37 -4.05 30.20 -52.05
N ARG A 38 -3.36 29.10 -52.35
CA ARG A 38 -2.20 29.07 -53.27
C ARG A 38 -1.20 30.19 -52.93
N GLU A 39 -0.79 30.23 -51.66
CA GLU A 39 0.19 31.17 -51.09
C GLU A 39 -0.22 32.67 -51.06
N LYS A 40 -1.35 33.06 -51.65
CA LYS A 40 -1.89 34.42 -51.54
C LYS A 40 -2.83 34.56 -50.35
N ALA A 41 -2.65 35.63 -49.56
CA ALA A 41 -3.51 35.98 -48.45
C ALA A 41 -4.80 36.67 -48.95
N TYR A 42 -5.94 36.32 -48.37
CA TYR A 42 -7.22 36.97 -48.60
C TYR A 42 -8.03 37.04 -47.30
N ILE A 43 -8.97 37.98 -47.22
CA ILE A 43 -9.87 38.10 -46.08
C ILE A 43 -11.06 37.17 -46.30
N ARG A 44 -11.27 36.24 -45.36
CA ARG A 44 -12.46 35.39 -45.28
C ARG A 44 -13.38 35.97 -44.21
N HIS A 45 -14.63 36.22 -44.58
CA HIS A 45 -15.68 36.59 -43.64
C HIS A 45 -16.29 35.31 -43.04
N GLU A 46 -16.12 35.09 -41.74
CA GLU A 46 -16.72 33.96 -41.01
C GLU A 46 -17.94 34.42 -40.22
N LYS A 47 -18.99 33.60 -40.24
CA LYS A 47 -20.20 33.78 -39.42
C LYS A 47 -19.99 33.08 -38.08
N VAL A 48 -20.11 33.85 -37.00
CA VAL A 48 -19.97 33.33 -35.64
C VAL A 48 -21.20 33.65 -34.80
N TYR A 49 -21.50 32.74 -33.88
CA TYR A 49 -22.64 32.81 -32.97
C TYR A 49 -22.15 32.66 -31.55
N LYS A 50 -22.59 33.56 -30.67
CA LYS A 50 -22.43 33.41 -29.23
C LYS A 50 -23.57 32.55 -28.72
N TYR A 51 -23.23 31.47 -28.03
CA TYR A 51 -24.21 30.61 -27.38
C TYR A 51 -24.14 30.74 -25.87
N LYS A 52 -25.26 30.44 -25.20
CA LYS A 52 -25.35 30.17 -23.76
C LYS A 52 -25.73 28.72 -23.56
N CYS A 53 -24.94 27.99 -22.78
CA CYS A 53 -25.28 26.61 -22.44
C CYS A 53 -26.40 26.59 -21.40
N LEU A 54 -27.49 25.91 -21.71
CA LEU A 54 -28.65 25.76 -20.84
C LEU A 54 -28.38 24.81 -19.66
N LYS A 55 -27.33 23.98 -19.74
CA LYS A 55 -26.94 23.04 -18.69
C LYS A 55 -26.00 23.63 -17.64
N CYS A 56 -24.98 24.38 -18.08
CA CYS A 56 -23.93 24.89 -17.18
C CYS A 56 -23.78 26.41 -17.18
N GLY A 57 -24.58 27.13 -17.97
CA GLY A 57 -24.53 28.59 -18.05
C GLY A 57 -23.33 29.17 -18.81
N ASN A 58 -22.35 28.35 -19.23
CA ASN A 58 -21.17 28.83 -19.98
C ASN A 58 -21.58 29.51 -21.30
N GLU A 59 -20.93 30.63 -21.59
CA GLU A 59 -21.07 31.36 -22.83
C GLU A 59 -19.78 31.32 -23.65
N ASP A 60 -19.91 31.08 -24.95
CA ASP A 60 -18.78 31.12 -25.88
C ASP A 60 -19.21 31.33 -27.33
N TRP A 61 -18.23 31.51 -28.22
CA TRP A 61 -18.42 31.70 -29.65
C TRP A 61 -18.13 30.41 -30.44
N LEU A 62 -18.98 30.11 -31.41
CA LEU A 62 -18.80 29.03 -32.38
C LEU A 62 -19.02 29.57 -33.79
N THR A 63 -18.32 29.00 -34.78
CA THR A 63 -18.60 29.28 -36.19
C THR A 63 -19.85 28.52 -36.64
N GLU A 64 -20.52 29.03 -37.68
CA GLU A 64 -21.73 28.39 -38.23
C GLU A 64 -21.52 26.92 -38.59
N ASP A 65 -20.36 26.57 -39.14
CA ASP A 65 -20.01 25.21 -39.54
C ASP A 65 -19.92 24.24 -38.35
N LEU A 66 -19.52 24.71 -37.16
CA LEU A 66 -19.45 23.87 -35.96
C LEU A 66 -20.84 23.57 -35.38
N ILE A 67 -21.78 24.51 -35.54
CA ILE A 67 -23.16 24.39 -35.07
C ILE A 67 -23.99 23.54 -36.04
N SER A 68 -23.79 23.66 -37.35
CA SER A 68 -24.71 23.09 -38.35
C SER A 68 -24.08 22.27 -39.46
N GLY A 69 -22.76 22.13 -39.45
CA GLY A 69 -22.11 21.09 -40.24
C GLY A 69 -22.32 19.71 -39.63
N LYS A 70 -21.59 18.71 -40.14
CA LYS A 70 -21.63 17.32 -39.66
C LYS A 70 -21.12 17.13 -38.22
N GLN A 71 -20.63 18.19 -37.57
CA GLN A 71 -19.92 18.09 -36.28
C GLN A 71 -20.83 18.19 -35.06
N HIS A 72 -21.92 18.96 -35.13
CA HIS A 72 -22.88 19.15 -34.04
C HIS A 72 -22.21 19.43 -32.68
N ILE A 73 -21.28 20.40 -32.65
CA ILE A 73 -20.49 20.70 -31.44
C ILE A 73 -21.39 21.28 -30.34
N GLY A 74 -21.26 20.74 -29.12
CA GLY A 74 -21.95 21.21 -27.92
C GLY A 74 -21.16 22.25 -27.12
N CYS A 75 -21.55 22.46 -25.86
CA CYS A 75 -20.87 23.38 -24.95
C CYS A 75 -19.42 22.93 -24.69
N ASN A 76 -18.46 23.82 -24.95
CA ASN A 76 -17.04 23.55 -24.78
C ASN A 76 -16.57 23.39 -23.31
N ALA A 77 -17.45 23.63 -22.33
CA ALA A 77 -17.16 23.45 -20.92
C ALA A 77 -17.74 22.14 -20.35
N CYS A 78 -19.02 21.84 -20.59
CA CYS A 78 -19.68 20.70 -19.96
C CYS A 78 -19.92 19.49 -20.87
N CYS A 79 -19.74 19.62 -22.19
CA CYS A 79 -19.77 18.49 -23.10
C CYS A 79 -18.40 17.81 -23.17
N SER A 80 -18.37 16.51 -23.44
CA SER A 80 -17.13 15.73 -23.52
C SER A 80 -16.64 15.66 -24.97
N PRO A 81 -15.34 15.88 -25.24
CA PRO A 81 -14.33 16.38 -24.31
C PRO A 81 -14.47 17.90 -24.06
N PRO A 82 -14.19 18.39 -22.83
CA PRO A 82 -14.17 19.82 -22.58
C PRO A 82 -12.95 20.48 -23.22
N HIS A 83 -13.13 21.66 -23.82
CA HIS A 83 -12.09 22.46 -24.45
C HIS A 83 -11.82 23.79 -23.72
N LYS A 84 -12.68 24.16 -22.77
CA LYS A 84 -12.54 25.37 -21.95
C LYS A 84 -12.73 25.02 -20.48
N LEU A 85 -11.84 25.51 -19.62
CA LEU A 85 -12.00 25.42 -18.18
C LEU A 85 -12.97 26.49 -17.68
N VAL A 86 -13.99 26.07 -16.93
CA VAL A 86 -14.94 26.93 -16.25
C VAL A 86 -15.04 26.45 -14.80
N VAL A 87 -14.53 27.27 -13.88
CA VAL A 87 -14.55 27.00 -12.43
C VAL A 87 -16.00 26.88 -11.96
N GLY A 88 -16.29 25.88 -11.13
CA GLY A 88 -17.65 25.53 -10.69
C GLY A 88 -18.43 24.65 -11.68
N VAL A 89 -17.86 24.32 -12.85
CA VAL A 89 -18.50 23.50 -13.87
C VAL A 89 -17.70 22.23 -14.16
N ASN A 90 -16.45 22.38 -14.59
CA ASN A 90 -15.63 21.26 -15.08
C ASN A 90 -14.22 21.20 -14.50
N ASP A 91 -13.89 22.09 -13.57
CA ASP A 91 -12.62 22.04 -12.85
C ASP A 91 -12.54 20.81 -11.93
N ILE A 92 -11.34 20.50 -11.45
CA ILE A 92 -11.08 19.34 -10.59
C ILE A 92 -11.80 19.46 -9.24
N THR A 93 -11.85 20.65 -8.64
CA THR A 93 -12.51 20.83 -7.34
C THR A 93 -14.01 20.59 -7.41
N THR A 94 -14.62 20.80 -8.59
CA THR A 94 -16.03 20.48 -8.85
C THR A 94 -16.24 19.01 -9.24
N THR A 95 -15.44 18.48 -10.15
CA THR A 95 -15.74 17.19 -10.84
C THR A 95 -14.90 15.99 -10.41
N ALA A 96 -13.82 16.22 -9.66
CA ALA A 96 -12.95 15.19 -9.09
C ALA A 96 -12.25 15.67 -7.79
N PRO A 97 -12.99 16.07 -6.72
CA PRO A 97 -12.39 16.67 -5.52
C PRO A 97 -11.33 15.78 -4.84
N TRP A 98 -11.45 14.47 -4.97
CA TRP A 98 -10.48 13.49 -4.42
C TRP A 98 -9.06 13.69 -4.94
N MET A 99 -8.87 14.35 -6.09
CA MET A 99 -7.55 14.61 -6.67
C MET A 99 -6.82 15.77 -5.99
N ILE A 100 -7.51 16.62 -5.21
CA ILE A 100 -6.95 17.85 -4.61
C ILE A 100 -5.69 17.55 -3.79
N LYS A 101 -5.65 16.40 -3.10
CA LYS A 101 -4.50 15.97 -2.29
C LYS A 101 -3.18 15.82 -3.05
N TYR A 102 -3.22 15.78 -4.38
CA TYR A 102 -2.03 15.67 -5.24
C TYR A 102 -1.51 17.02 -5.75
N PHE A 103 -2.16 18.14 -5.39
CA PHE A 103 -1.75 19.49 -5.80
C PHE A 103 -1.07 20.22 -4.64
N GLN A 104 0.07 20.83 -4.90
CA GLN A 104 0.88 21.50 -3.86
C GLN A 104 0.16 22.71 -3.27
N GLY A 105 -0.52 23.48 -4.12
CA GLY A 105 -1.38 24.59 -3.70
C GLY A 105 -2.81 24.17 -3.33
N GLY A 106 -3.06 22.87 -3.14
CA GLY A 106 -4.37 22.33 -2.77
C GLY A 106 -5.48 22.75 -3.74
N SER A 107 -6.64 23.13 -3.20
CA SER A 107 -7.82 23.51 -3.98
C SER A 107 -7.57 24.70 -4.91
N GLU A 108 -6.76 25.67 -4.48
CA GLU A 108 -6.48 26.90 -5.24
C GLU A 108 -5.67 26.63 -6.52
N GLU A 109 -4.83 25.61 -6.48
CA GLU A 109 -4.13 25.13 -7.67
C GLU A 109 -5.01 24.18 -8.49
N ALA A 110 -5.69 23.23 -7.84
CA ALA A 110 -6.51 22.21 -8.51
C ALA A 110 -7.62 22.82 -9.38
N LYS A 111 -8.23 23.94 -8.96
CA LYS A 111 -9.27 24.64 -9.74
C LYS A 111 -8.78 25.21 -11.08
N LYS A 112 -7.47 25.28 -11.31
CA LYS A 112 -6.85 25.74 -12.56
C LYS A 112 -6.80 24.64 -13.64
N TYR A 113 -7.27 23.44 -13.33
CA TYR A 113 -7.24 22.29 -14.22
C TYR A 113 -8.57 21.55 -14.22
N PHE A 114 -8.84 20.83 -15.31
CA PHE A 114 -9.88 19.81 -15.37
C PHE A 114 -9.24 18.41 -15.37
N LYS A 115 -10.00 17.40 -14.96
CA LYS A 115 -9.48 16.04 -14.72
C LYS A 115 -8.86 15.34 -15.94
N PHE A 116 -9.20 15.75 -17.16
CA PHE A 116 -8.64 15.21 -18.41
C PHE A 116 -7.50 16.06 -18.99
N CYS A 117 -6.98 17.03 -18.24
CA CYS A 117 -5.87 17.86 -18.68
C CYS A 117 -4.61 17.01 -18.94
N LYS A 118 -3.99 17.21 -20.11
CA LYS A 118 -2.77 16.49 -20.54
C LYS A 118 -1.49 17.28 -20.29
N THR A 119 -1.58 18.47 -19.69
CA THR A 119 -0.42 19.27 -19.31
C THR A 119 0.32 18.58 -18.17
N THR A 120 1.63 18.44 -18.30
CA THR A 120 2.49 17.93 -17.24
C THR A 120 2.70 19.01 -16.19
N ILE A 121 2.44 18.67 -14.94
CA ILE A 121 2.55 19.53 -13.76
C ILE A 121 3.29 18.79 -12.65
N ASP A 122 3.80 19.55 -11.68
CA ASP A 122 4.43 19.01 -10.48
C ASP A 122 3.36 18.67 -9.43
N MET A 123 3.09 17.39 -9.23
CA MET A 123 2.11 16.86 -8.29
C MET A 123 2.80 16.28 -7.06
N VAL A 124 2.19 16.42 -5.88
CA VAL A 124 2.75 15.93 -4.61
C VAL A 124 2.14 14.58 -4.22
N CYS A 125 2.97 13.65 -3.76
CA CYS A 125 2.49 12.44 -3.10
C CYS A 125 1.96 12.81 -1.70
N PRO A 126 0.69 12.53 -1.36
CA PRO A 126 0.14 12.89 -0.05
C PRO A 126 0.75 12.06 1.09
N ASP A 127 1.34 10.91 0.78
CA ASP A 127 1.86 9.99 1.79
C ASP A 127 3.31 10.29 2.19
N CYS A 128 4.16 10.68 1.22
CA CYS A 128 5.59 10.92 1.46
C CYS A 128 6.09 12.31 1.06
N GLY A 129 5.24 13.17 0.49
CA GLY A 129 5.58 14.54 0.10
C GLY A 129 6.45 14.69 -1.15
N ARG A 130 6.84 13.58 -1.81
CA ARG A 130 7.65 13.63 -3.05
C ARG A 130 6.90 14.34 -4.17
N ILE A 131 7.64 15.07 -5.00
CA ILE A 131 7.11 15.74 -6.19
C ILE A 131 7.32 14.85 -7.42
N HIS A 132 6.24 14.65 -8.17
CA HIS A 132 6.18 13.85 -9.37
C HIS A 132 5.69 14.69 -10.55
N LYS A 133 6.38 14.60 -11.67
CA LYS A 133 5.91 15.15 -12.94
C LYS A 133 4.86 14.24 -13.55
N SER A 134 3.60 14.65 -13.50
CA SER A 134 2.47 13.86 -14.03
C SER A 134 1.41 14.76 -14.65
N THR A 135 0.37 14.17 -15.24
CA THR A 135 -0.77 14.90 -15.80
C THR A 135 -2.03 14.57 -15.00
N PRO A 136 -2.96 15.53 -14.80
CA PRO A 136 -4.25 15.25 -14.18
C PRO A 136 -4.98 14.09 -14.85
N HIS A 137 -4.92 14.00 -16.19
CA HIS A 137 -5.49 12.90 -16.96
C HIS A 137 -4.98 11.52 -16.53
N LYS A 138 -3.66 11.36 -16.34
CA LYS A 138 -3.08 10.09 -15.91
C LYS A 138 -3.53 9.71 -14.50
N VAL A 139 -3.47 10.66 -13.57
CA VAL A 139 -3.88 10.43 -12.17
C VAL A 139 -5.37 10.09 -12.08
N TYR A 140 -6.22 10.79 -12.84
CA TYR A 140 -7.65 10.52 -12.89
C TYR A 140 -7.95 9.10 -13.39
N ASN A 141 -7.34 8.69 -14.51
CA ASN A 141 -7.59 7.36 -15.08
C ASN A 141 -7.06 6.24 -14.17
N ALA A 142 -5.87 6.41 -13.59
CA ALA A 142 -5.26 5.43 -12.69
C ALA A 142 -5.89 5.43 -11.28
N HIS A 143 -6.71 6.43 -10.95
CA HIS A 143 -7.22 6.69 -9.59
C HIS A 143 -6.11 6.82 -8.52
N ASN A 144 -4.88 7.14 -8.95
CA ASN A 144 -3.71 7.17 -8.09
C ASN A 144 -2.58 8.01 -8.72
N LEU A 145 -1.73 8.62 -7.89
CA LEU A 145 -0.44 9.16 -8.30
C LEU A 145 0.63 8.12 -7.97
N THR A 146 1.18 7.46 -9.00
CA THR A 146 2.22 6.44 -8.83
C THR A 146 3.42 7.02 -8.09
N CYS A 147 3.65 6.53 -6.88
CA CYS A 147 4.78 6.89 -6.04
C CYS A 147 5.45 5.63 -5.48
N PRO A 148 6.79 5.54 -5.46
CA PRO A 148 7.49 4.39 -4.88
C PRO A 148 7.13 4.11 -3.41
N CYS A 149 6.66 5.09 -2.63
CA CYS A 149 6.27 4.82 -1.24
C CYS A 149 4.98 3.97 -1.12
N GLN A 150 4.19 3.85 -2.18
CA GLN A 150 2.88 3.19 -2.15
C GLN A 150 2.99 1.67 -2.30
N ASP A 151 1.96 0.94 -1.86
CA ASP A 151 1.96 -0.52 -1.77
C ASP A 151 1.95 -1.26 -3.13
N GLY A 152 1.90 -0.52 -4.24
CA GLY A 152 2.13 -1.09 -5.57
C GLY A 152 3.59 -1.50 -5.82
N TRP A 153 4.53 -1.03 -5.00
CA TRP A 153 5.94 -1.37 -5.09
C TRP A 153 6.30 -2.43 -4.06
N SER A 154 7.10 -3.42 -4.48
CA SER A 154 7.61 -4.46 -3.58
C SER A 154 8.54 -3.85 -2.53
N TYR A 155 8.61 -4.46 -1.35
CA TYR A 155 9.56 -4.02 -0.31
C TYR A 155 11.01 -3.90 -0.84
N PRO A 156 11.56 -4.87 -1.61
CA PRO A 156 12.90 -4.74 -2.18
C PRO A 156 13.06 -3.55 -3.12
N ASN A 157 12.09 -3.29 -4.01
CA ASN A 157 12.18 -2.18 -4.97
C ASN A 157 12.10 -0.83 -4.25
N LYS A 158 11.25 -0.70 -3.21
CA LYS A 158 11.22 0.51 -2.37
C LYS A 158 12.54 0.73 -1.64
N PHE A 159 13.12 -0.34 -1.10
CA PHE A 159 14.38 -0.29 -0.37
C PHE A 159 15.52 0.18 -1.28
N MET A 160 15.60 -0.40 -2.49
CA MET A 160 16.58 -0.04 -3.51
C MET A 160 16.39 1.39 -4.00
N TYR A 161 15.14 1.82 -4.23
CA TYR A 161 14.85 3.20 -4.58
C TYR A 161 15.38 4.20 -3.53
N ALA A 162 15.09 3.97 -2.24
CA ALA A 162 15.57 4.81 -1.16
C ALA A 162 17.09 4.79 -1.00
N LEU A 163 17.73 3.67 -1.31
CA LEU A 163 19.18 3.54 -1.29
C LEU A 163 19.81 4.35 -2.43
N LEU A 164 19.38 4.14 -3.67
CA LEU A 164 19.93 4.81 -4.84
C LEU A 164 19.75 6.33 -4.77
N GLU A 165 18.63 6.78 -4.22
CA GLU A 165 18.41 8.20 -3.94
C GLU A 165 19.41 8.75 -2.90
N GLN A 166 19.64 8.04 -1.79
CA GLN A 166 20.62 8.45 -0.78
C GLN A 166 22.04 8.52 -1.34
N LEU A 167 22.39 7.59 -2.24
CA LEU A 167 23.70 7.59 -2.90
C LEU A 167 23.87 8.72 -3.92
N GLY A 168 22.78 9.40 -4.30
CA GLY A 168 22.79 10.53 -5.24
C GLY A 168 23.09 10.14 -6.68
N VAL A 169 22.77 8.90 -7.09
CA VAL A 169 23.03 8.41 -8.45
C VAL A 169 21.83 8.67 -9.36
N ASN A 170 22.08 8.78 -10.67
CA ASN A 170 21.00 8.90 -11.65
C ASN A 170 20.45 7.50 -11.98
N PHE A 171 19.17 7.27 -11.72
CA PHE A 171 18.55 5.98 -11.98
C PHE A 171 17.09 6.12 -12.43
N GLN A 172 16.62 5.09 -13.13
CA GLN A 172 15.26 4.94 -13.61
C GLN A 172 14.73 3.58 -13.16
N PRO A 173 13.77 3.55 -12.23
CA PRO A 173 13.19 2.30 -11.79
C PRO A 173 12.10 1.83 -12.78
N GLU A 174 11.80 0.53 -12.75
CA GLU A 174 10.85 -0.16 -13.65
C GLU A 174 11.09 0.17 -15.14
N LYS A 175 12.36 0.14 -15.57
CA LYS A 175 12.78 0.56 -16.90
C LYS A 175 12.39 -0.44 -17.98
N ILE A 176 11.64 0.02 -18.98
CA ILE A 176 11.44 -0.71 -20.24
C ILE A 176 12.33 -0.10 -21.32
N PHE A 177 13.10 -0.93 -22.01
CA PHE A 177 13.90 -0.53 -23.16
C PHE A 177 13.19 -0.89 -24.46
N LYS A 178 13.48 -0.15 -25.53
CA LYS A 178 12.94 -0.49 -26.87
C LYS A 178 13.34 -1.90 -27.30
N TRP A 179 14.55 -2.33 -26.93
CA TRP A 179 15.11 -3.64 -27.25
C TRP A 179 14.68 -4.75 -26.28
N SER A 180 13.99 -4.43 -25.18
CA SER A 180 13.66 -5.43 -24.15
C SER A 180 12.39 -6.22 -24.45
N ASP A 181 11.72 -5.94 -25.59
CA ASP A 181 10.51 -6.65 -26.01
C ASP A 181 9.45 -6.65 -24.88
N GLY A 182 9.19 -5.45 -24.34
CA GLY A 182 8.22 -5.24 -23.27
C GLY A 182 8.66 -5.69 -21.88
N ARG A 183 9.86 -6.26 -21.71
CA ARG A 183 10.37 -6.64 -20.38
C ARG A 183 10.80 -5.41 -19.59
N VAL A 184 10.38 -5.40 -18.33
CA VAL A 184 10.68 -4.37 -17.33
C VAL A 184 11.91 -4.82 -16.55
N TYR A 185 12.87 -3.93 -16.34
CA TYR A 185 13.99 -4.12 -15.41
C TYR A 185 13.77 -3.30 -14.14
N ASP A 186 14.12 -3.83 -12.97
CA ASP A 186 13.74 -3.19 -11.71
C ASP A 186 14.40 -1.82 -11.52
N ASP A 187 15.72 -1.71 -11.72
CA ASP A 187 16.40 -0.43 -11.80
C ASP A 187 17.43 -0.39 -12.94
N TYR A 188 17.46 0.75 -13.64
CA TYR A 188 18.52 1.12 -14.56
C TYR A 188 19.29 2.32 -14.02
N ILE A 189 20.58 2.15 -13.77
CA ILE A 189 21.45 3.13 -13.14
C ILE A 189 22.50 3.59 -14.16
N GLU A 190 22.67 4.89 -14.28
CA GLU A 190 23.74 5.51 -15.04
C GLU A 190 24.72 6.17 -14.05
N TYR A 191 25.95 5.66 -14.02
CA TYR A 191 26.98 6.17 -13.15
C TYR A 191 28.32 6.23 -13.89
N LYS A 192 28.82 7.46 -14.10
CA LYS A 192 29.98 7.70 -14.98
C LYS A 192 29.73 7.08 -16.36
N ASP A 193 30.64 6.26 -16.85
CA ASP A 193 30.50 5.54 -18.13
C ASP A 193 29.82 4.16 -17.99
N LEU A 194 29.39 3.80 -16.79
CA LEU A 194 28.75 2.51 -16.51
C LEU A 194 27.24 2.59 -16.69
N LYS A 195 26.70 1.59 -17.38
CA LYS A 195 25.28 1.29 -17.46
C LYS A 195 25.00 0.04 -16.64
N ILE A 196 24.27 0.18 -15.55
CA ILE A 196 24.04 -0.90 -14.59
C ILE A 196 22.55 -1.21 -14.56
N ILE A 197 22.21 -2.50 -14.54
CA ILE A 197 20.87 -2.97 -14.23
C ILE A 197 20.93 -3.74 -12.92
N THR A 198 19.98 -3.47 -12.02
CA THR A 198 19.73 -4.31 -10.85
C THR A 198 18.36 -4.96 -10.92
N GLU A 199 18.26 -6.19 -10.42
CA GLU A 199 17.01 -6.95 -10.32
C GLU A 199 16.86 -7.50 -8.89
N GLN A 200 15.72 -7.26 -8.25
CA GLN A 200 15.46 -7.71 -6.89
C GLN A 200 14.63 -8.99 -6.90
N HIS A 201 15.32 -10.13 -6.88
CA HIS A 201 14.69 -11.45 -6.96
C HIS A 201 14.08 -11.85 -5.60
N GLY A 202 12.75 -11.83 -5.52
CA GLY A 202 12.00 -12.28 -4.35
C GLY A 202 11.90 -13.82 -4.24
N ALA A 203 11.20 -14.30 -3.20
CA ALA A 203 11.04 -15.74 -2.92
C ALA A 203 10.40 -16.56 -4.07
N GLN A 204 9.72 -15.89 -4.99
CA GLN A 204 9.07 -16.48 -6.16
C GLN A 204 10.07 -17.08 -7.16
N HIS A 205 11.33 -16.62 -7.18
CA HIS A 205 12.39 -17.22 -8.02
C HIS A 205 12.93 -18.53 -7.45
N TYR A 206 12.68 -18.82 -6.17
CA TYR A 206 13.29 -19.95 -5.45
C TYR A 206 12.27 -21.01 -5.01
N LYS A 207 10.99 -20.66 -4.94
CA LYS A 207 9.91 -21.52 -4.43
C LYS A 207 8.82 -21.70 -5.47
N LYS A 208 8.19 -22.88 -5.49
CA LYS A 208 7.07 -23.17 -6.38
C LYS A 208 5.94 -22.15 -6.16
N PRO A 209 5.26 -21.71 -7.24
CA PRO A 209 4.08 -20.86 -7.12
C PRO A 209 3.02 -21.53 -6.26
N LEU A 210 2.36 -20.75 -5.39
CA LEU A 210 1.18 -21.21 -4.65
C LEU A 210 -0.05 -21.31 -5.56
N HIS A 211 -0.05 -20.60 -6.69
CA HIS A 211 -1.14 -20.57 -7.66
C HIS A 211 -0.90 -21.53 -8.84
N LYS A 212 -1.92 -22.31 -9.20
CA LYS A 212 -1.90 -23.26 -10.33
C LYS A 212 -1.62 -22.62 -11.71
N ASN A 213 -1.86 -21.31 -11.85
CA ASN A 213 -1.64 -20.55 -13.09
C ASN A 213 -0.37 -19.67 -13.05
N GLY A 214 0.44 -19.76 -11.98
CA GLY A 214 1.69 -19.03 -11.89
C GLY A 214 2.77 -19.69 -12.75
N LYS A 215 3.69 -18.87 -13.29
CA LYS A 215 4.87 -19.35 -14.00
C LYS A 215 5.67 -20.29 -13.12
N THR A 216 6.12 -21.41 -13.65
CA THR A 216 6.97 -22.35 -12.93
C THR A 216 8.34 -21.74 -12.65
N VAL A 217 9.04 -22.26 -11.63
CA VAL A 217 10.42 -21.84 -11.30
C VAL A 217 11.35 -21.93 -12.52
N LYS A 218 11.19 -22.96 -13.36
CA LYS A 218 12.00 -23.13 -14.59
C LYS A 218 11.69 -22.06 -15.64
N GLU A 219 10.42 -21.66 -15.78
CA GLU A 219 10.03 -20.61 -16.70
C GLU A 219 10.54 -19.24 -16.24
N GLU A 220 10.53 -18.95 -14.94
CA GLU A 220 11.12 -17.73 -14.42
C GLU A 220 12.64 -17.70 -14.61
N GLN A 221 13.34 -18.79 -14.30
CA GLN A 221 14.78 -18.88 -14.56
C GLN A 221 15.13 -18.67 -16.05
N LYS A 222 14.29 -19.18 -16.96
CA LYS A 222 14.47 -18.97 -18.41
C LYS A 222 14.21 -17.51 -18.81
N ASN A 223 13.21 -16.87 -18.22
CA ASN A 223 12.92 -15.46 -18.44
C ASN A 223 14.07 -14.57 -17.92
N ASP A 224 14.56 -14.85 -16.71
CA ASP A 224 15.67 -14.12 -16.07
C ASP A 224 16.94 -14.23 -16.92
N PHE A 225 17.24 -15.44 -17.41
CA PHE A 225 18.37 -15.66 -18.32
C PHE A 225 18.23 -14.88 -19.63
N LEU A 226 17.04 -14.84 -20.21
CA LEU A 226 16.79 -14.07 -21.43
C LEU A 226 16.91 -12.55 -21.18
N LYS A 227 16.40 -12.05 -20.05
CA LYS A 227 16.57 -10.65 -19.63
C LYS A 227 18.05 -10.29 -19.51
N TYR A 228 18.82 -11.14 -18.83
CA TYR A 228 20.27 -10.99 -18.72
C TYR A 228 20.94 -10.92 -20.10
N GLN A 229 20.67 -11.89 -20.98
CA GLN A 229 21.28 -11.91 -22.33
C GLN A 229 20.91 -10.66 -23.14
N LEU A 230 19.65 -10.23 -23.10
CA LEU A 230 19.21 -9.02 -23.80
C LEU A 230 19.94 -7.78 -23.27
N ALA A 231 20.11 -7.65 -21.96
CA ALA A 231 20.83 -6.54 -21.35
C ALA A 231 22.29 -6.48 -21.82
N ILE A 232 23.02 -7.59 -21.71
CA ILE A 232 24.44 -7.65 -22.09
C ILE A 232 24.62 -7.39 -23.59
N ASN A 233 23.79 -8.01 -24.44
CA ASN A 233 23.85 -7.82 -25.89
C ASN A 233 23.55 -6.39 -26.34
N ASN A 234 22.90 -5.57 -25.50
CA ASN A 234 22.56 -4.18 -25.79
C ASN A 234 23.44 -3.17 -25.02
N GLY A 235 24.61 -3.59 -24.56
CA GLY A 235 25.63 -2.69 -24.02
C GLY A 235 25.40 -2.24 -22.58
N ILE A 236 24.70 -3.05 -21.78
CA ILE A 236 24.68 -2.90 -20.32
C ILE A 236 25.99 -3.43 -19.77
N SER A 237 26.70 -2.59 -19.00
CA SER A 237 28.03 -2.90 -18.45
C SER A 237 27.96 -3.95 -17.35
N ASN A 238 26.97 -3.84 -16.46
CA ASN A 238 26.80 -4.75 -15.33
C ASN A 238 25.33 -5.09 -15.13
N TYR A 239 25.03 -6.38 -14.94
CA TYR A 239 23.71 -6.87 -14.56
C TYR A 239 23.81 -7.58 -13.22
N ILE A 240 23.16 -7.02 -12.21
CA ILE A 240 23.32 -7.44 -10.81
C ILE A 240 21.99 -7.95 -10.30
N VAL A 241 21.99 -9.18 -9.78
CA VAL A 241 20.83 -9.76 -9.11
C VAL A 241 21.01 -9.59 -7.61
N ILE A 242 20.03 -8.97 -6.96
CA ILE A 242 19.95 -8.80 -5.51
C ILE A 242 19.00 -9.88 -4.97
N ASP A 243 19.53 -10.79 -4.14
CA ASP A 243 18.69 -11.76 -3.43
C ASP A 243 17.83 -11.02 -2.40
N SER A 244 16.52 -11.02 -2.63
CA SER A 244 15.55 -10.36 -1.78
C SER A 244 14.45 -11.33 -1.35
N ASN A 245 14.80 -12.62 -1.20
CA ASN A 245 13.87 -13.66 -0.80
C ASN A 245 13.20 -13.43 0.57
N THR A 246 13.82 -12.58 1.40
CA THR A 246 13.33 -12.20 2.73
C THR A 246 13.22 -10.68 2.82
N SER A 247 12.02 -10.19 3.15
CA SER A 247 11.75 -8.76 3.35
C SER A 247 12.20 -8.27 4.74
N SER A 248 13.50 -8.32 5.01
CA SER A 248 14.10 -7.80 6.25
C SER A 248 15.26 -6.86 5.96
N LEU A 249 15.52 -5.93 6.88
CA LEU A 249 16.62 -4.98 6.82
C LEU A 249 17.98 -5.69 6.64
N GLU A 250 18.29 -6.62 7.54
CA GLU A 250 19.60 -7.30 7.54
C GLU A 250 19.85 -8.13 6.28
N HIS A 251 18.81 -8.80 5.77
CA HIS A 251 18.97 -9.60 4.56
C HIS A 251 19.22 -8.71 3.34
N MET A 252 18.41 -7.67 3.14
CA MET A 252 18.63 -6.72 2.03
C MET A 252 20.01 -6.07 2.11
N LYS A 253 20.41 -5.62 3.31
CA LYS A 253 21.73 -5.03 3.54
C LYS A 253 22.84 -5.98 3.09
N GLN A 254 22.82 -7.22 3.59
CA GLN A 254 23.84 -8.21 3.26
C GLN A 254 23.88 -8.53 1.76
N SER A 255 22.71 -8.76 1.14
CA SER A 255 22.61 -9.04 -0.30
C SER A 255 23.18 -7.90 -1.15
N ILE A 256 22.98 -6.64 -0.76
CA ILE A 256 23.51 -5.48 -1.50
C ILE A 256 25.02 -5.35 -1.30
N LEU A 257 25.53 -5.55 -0.09
CA LEU A 257 26.97 -5.52 0.19
C LEU A 257 27.72 -6.60 -0.61
N ASP A 258 27.16 -7.81 -0.67
CA ASP A 258 27.75 -8.95 -1.38
C ASP A 258 27.65 -8.83 -2.91
N SER A 259 26.73 -7.99 -3.41
CA SER A 259 26.49 -7.83 -4.85
C SER A 259 27.57 -7.04 -5.59
N GLY A 260 28.44 -6.31 -4.87
CA GLY A 260 29.42 -5.41 -5.48
C GLY A 260 28.84 -4.11 -6.03
N LEU A 261 27.53 -3.87 -5.88
CA LEU A 261 26.87 -2.65 -6.38
C LEU A 261 27.50 -1.37 -5.80
N LEU A 262 27.73 -1.31 -4.47
CA LEU A 262 28.31 -0.11 -3.85
C LEU A 262 29.71 0.18 -4.40
N TYR A 263 30.52 -0.86 -4.61
CA TYR A 263 31.84 -0.72 -5.20
C TYR A 263 31.77 -0.12 -6.61
N LEU A 264 30.84 -0.58 -7.46
CA LEU A 264 30.65 -0.03 -8.81
C LEU A 264 30.19 1.43 -8.84
N LEU A 265 29.57 1.90 -7.75
CA LEU A 265 29.10 3.28 -7.60
C LEU A 265 30.11 4.17 -6.85
N ASP A 266 31.32 3.67 -6.57
CA ASP A 266 32.31 4.30 -5.70
C ASP A 266 31.73 4.73 -4.34
N LYS A 267 30.94 3.83 -3.74
CA LYS A 267 30.30 3.97 -2.44
C LYS A 267 30.73 2.85 -1.50
N ASN A 268 30.52 3.07 -0.20
CA ASN A 268 30.76 2.10 0.86
C ASN A 268 29.54 1.98 1.78
N ASN A 269 29.63 1.09 2.76
CA ASN A 269 28.54 0.81 3.71
C ASN A 269 28.10 2.06 4.52
N ASP A 270 29.02 2.98 4.80
CA ASP A 270 28.78 4.14 5.65
C ASP A 270 28.12 5.30 4.89
N ASP A 271 28.10 5.24 3.56
CA ASP A 271 27.33 6.17 2.70
C ASP A 271 25.82 5.91 2.74
N VAL A 272 25.37 4.82 3.38
CA VAL A 272 23.98 4.37 3.35
C VAL A 272 23.37 4.38 4.76
N ASN A 273 22.28 5.11 4.94
CA ASN A 273 21.44 4.95 6.14
C ASN A 273 20.40 3.84 5.90
N TRP A 274 20.79 2.61 6.26
CA TRP A 274 19.97 1.41 6.05
C TRP A 274 18.63 1.44 6.78
N ILE A 275 18.56 2.09 7.94
CA ILE A 275 17.31 2.25 8.70
C ILE A 275 16.34 3.12 7.92
N LYS A 276 16.80 4.20 7.28
CA LYS A 276 15.95 5.03 6.41
C LYS A 276 15.44 4.26 5.19
N CYS A 277 16.28 3.40 4.59
CA CYS A 277 15.82 2.52 3.51
C CYS A 277 14.70 1.59 3.98
N HIS A 278 14.87 0.99 5.17
CA HIS A 278 13.88 0.09 5.75
C HIS A 278 12.57 0.80 6.11
N ASP A 279 12.66 1.98 6.73
CA ASP A 279 11.53 2.84 7.08
C ASP A 279 10.70 3.17 5.84
N PHE A 280 11.36 3.59 4.75
CA PHE A 280 10.72 3.91 3.48
C PHE A 280 10.10 2.69 2.78
N ALA A 281 10.78 1.54 2.86
CA ALA A 281 10.33 0.31 2.22
C ALA A 281 9.14 -0.35 2.94
N THR A 282 8.95 -0.03 4.21
CA THR A 282 7.85 -0.55 5.01
C THR A 282 6.53 0.11 4.59
N SER A 283 5.46 -0.68 4.47
CA SER A 283 4.18 -0.19 3.92
C SER A 283 3.59 0.96 4.74
N ASN A 284 2.90 1.89 4.06
CA ASN A 284 2.14 2.95 4.74
C ASN A 284 1.08 2.36 5.68
N LEU A 285 0.50 1.22 5.31
CA LEU A 285 -0.43 0.47 6.14
C LEU A 285 0.23 -0.02 7.43
N SER A 286 1.49 -0.47 7.39
CA SER A 286 2.26 -0.83 8.58
C SER A 286 2.36 0.36 9.52
N LYS A 287 2.73 1.54 8.98
CA LYS A 287 2.86 2.76 9.76
C LYS A 287 1.54 3.20 10.38
N LEU A 288 0.45 3.16 9.61
CA LEU A 288 -0.90 3.46 10.10
C LEU A 288 -1.34 2.51 11.23
N VAL A 289 -1.08 1.20 11.09
CA VAL A 289 -1.34 0.21 12.14
C VAL A 289 -0.53 0.53 13.41
N CYS A 290 0.73 0.91 13.27
CA CYS A 290 1.59 1.26 14.39
C CYS A 290 1.11 2.53 15.11
N LEU A 291 0.82 3.59 14.37
CA LEU A 291 0.25 4.83 14.93
C LEU A 291 -1.11 4.59 15.60
N TYR A 292 -1.93 3.68 15.04
CA TYR A 292 -3.17 3.27 15.68
C TYR A 292 -2.93 2.54 17.00
N LYS A 293 -1.98 1.58 17.05
CA LYS A 293 -1.61 0.90 18.30
C LYS A 293 -1.06 1.87 19.35
N ASP A 294 -0.24 2.83 18.93
CA ASP A 294 0.37 3.81 19.83
C ASP A 294 -0.68 4.72 20.47
N SER A 295 -1.66 5.17 19.68
CA SER A 295 -2.81 5.95 20.17
C SER A 295 -3.86 5.14 20.94
N HIS A 296 -3.84 3.81 20.83
CA HIS A 296 -4.82 2.89 21.45
C HIS A 296 -4.09 1.77 22.20
N GLN A 297 -3.30 2.14 23.22
CA GLN A 297 -2.45 1.18 23.94
C GLN A 297 -3.23 0.02 24.57
N ASN A 298 -4.51 0.23 24.91
CA ASN A 298 -5.41 -0.74 25.54
C ASN A 298 -6.02 -1.77 24.59
N LYS A 299 -5.73 -1.70 23.29
CA LYS A 299 -6.24 -2.60 22.26
C LYS A 299 -5.24 -3.71 21.99
N THR A 300 -5.74 -4.94 22.05
CA THR A 300 -4.96 -6.12 21.68
C THR A 300 -4.71 -6.15 20.18
N LEU A 301 -3.62 -6.79 19.76
CA LEU A 301 -3.31 -6.95 18.34
C LEU A 301 -4.38 -7.74 17.56
N HIS A 302 -5.16 -8.58 18.26
CA HIS A 302 -6.32 -9.25 17.68
C HIS A 302 -7.47 -8.28 17.36
N GLU A 303 -7.78 -7.35 18.25
CA GLU A 303 -8.80 -6.32 17.98
C GLU A 303 -8.36 -5.40 16.85
N ILE A 304 -7.06 -5.04 16.81
CA ILE A 304 -6.50 -4.22 15.72
C ILE A 304 -6.58 -4.99 14.39
N ALA A 305 -6.28 -6.28 14.38
CA ALA A 305 -6.45 -7.15 13.21
C ALA A 305 -7.89 -7.13 12.68
N ASP A 306 -8.88 -7.18 13.57
CA ASP A 306 -10.30 -7.13 13.21
C ASP A 306 -10.73 -5.74 12.69
N ILE A 307 -10.15 -4.65 13.20
CA ILE A 307 -10.42 -3.28 12.74
C ILE A 307 -9.88 -3.07 11.33
N PHE A 308 -8.60 -3.42 11.11
CA PHE A 308 -7.93 -3.23 9.83
C PHE A 308 -8.28 -4.33 8.81
N LYS A 309 -8.99 -5.39 9.23
CA LYS A 309 -9.34 -6.56 8.42
C LYS A 309 -8.10 -7.25 7.84
N ILE A 310 -7.06 -7.36 8.67
CA ILE A 310 -5.75 -7.94 8.32
C ILE A 310 -5.49 -9.12 9.25
N SER A 311 -4.72 -10.11 8.79
CA SER A 311 -4.37 -11.25 9.65
C SER A 311 -3.58 -10.82 10.88
N TYR A 312 -3.84 -11.45 12.03
CA TYR A 312 -3.09 -11.23 13.28
C TYR A 312 -1.58 -11.34 13.06
N LYS A 313 -1.11 -12.32 12.27
CA LYS A 313 0.31 -12.50 11.99
C LYS A 313 0.93 -11.29 11.27
N THR A 314 0.18 -10.69 10.34
CA THR A 314 0.61 -9.50 9.62
C THR A 314 0.64 -8.28 10.55
N ILE A 315 -0.40 -8.07 11.38
CA ILE A 315 -0.39 -7.00 12.39
C ILE A 315 0.78 -7.15 13.36
N LEU A 316 1.01 -8.37 13.86
CA LEU A 316 2.15 -8.67 14.74
C LEU A 316 3.49 -8.36 14.05
N HIS A 317 3.61 -8.66 12.75
CA HIS A 317 4.79 -8.30 11.98
C HIS A 317 4.94 -6.77 11.89
N TYR A 318 3.88 -6.05 11.51
CA TYR A 318 3.89 -4.59 11.40
C TYR A 318 4.28 -3.91 12.71
N VAL A 319 3.67 -4.31 13.82
CA VAL A 319 3.93 -3.71 15.13
C VAL A 319 5.35 -4.04 15.64
N LYS A 320 5.87 -5.23 15.37
CA LYS A 320 7.29 -5.54 15.67
C LYS A 320 8.24 -4.65 14.87
N THR A 321 8.00 -4.52 13.56
CA THR A 321 8.80 -3.67 12.67
C THR A 321 8.68 -2.19 13.06
N GLY A 322 7.47 -1.72 13.35
CA GLY A 322 7.23 -0.36 13.80
C GLY A 322 7.86 -0.05 15.15
N SER A 323 7.91 -1.02 16.07
CA SER A 323 8.62 -0.88 17.34
C SER A 323 10.13 -0.70 17.15
N THR A 324 10.75 -1.47 16.25
CA THR A 324 12.16 -1.25 15.87
C THR A 324 12.41 0.10 15.18
N LEU A 325 11.40 0.65 14.49
CA LEU A 325 11.46 1.96 13.83
C LEU A 325 11.03 3.12 14.74
N GLY A 326 10.61 2.85 15.98
CA GLY A 326 10.15 3.86 16.94
C GLY A 326 8.76 4.44 16.66
N TRP A 327 7.94 3.76 15.86
CA TRP A 327 6.57 4.19 15.52
C TRP A 327 5.50 3.81 16.55
N CYS A 328 5.77 2.80 17.38
CA CYS A 328 4.87 2.34 18.45
C CYS A 328 5.65 1.52 19.49
N THR A 329 5.05 1.25 20.64
CA THR A 329 5.60 0.32 21.63
C THR A 329 5.03 -1.08 21.46
N TYR A 330 5.89 -2.10 21.53
CA TYR A 330 5.47 -3.50 21.56
C TYR A 330 6.35 -4.34 22.46
N GLU A 331 5.74 -4.99 23.45
CA GLU A 331 6.41 -5.97 24.30
C GLU A 331 5.97 -7.40 23.98
N LYS A 332 6.89 -8.36 24.09
CA LYS A 332 6.55 -9.78 23.93
C LYS A 332 5.50 -10.15 24.98
N PHE A 333 4.40 -10.77 24.52
CA PHE A 333 3.27 -11.22 25.34
C PHE A 333 2.37 -10.10 25.87
N GLU A 334 2.46 -8.88 25.35
CA GLU A 334 1.60 -7.75 25.71
C GLU A 334 0.11 -8.11 25.63
N ASP A 335 -0.35 -8.75 24.54
CA ASP A 335 -1.73 -9.25 24.40
C ASP A 335 -2.16 -10.19 25.54
N MET A 336 -1.24 -11.04 26.03
CA MET A 336 -1.51 -11.96 27.14
C MET A 336 -1.55 -11.23 28.48
N ILE A 337 -0.69 -10.22 28.65
CA ILE A 337 -0.66 -9.36 29.83
C ILE A 337 -1.95 -8.53 29.90
N GLU A 338 -2.38 -7.94 28.79
CA GLU A 338 -3.63 -7.19 28.68
C GLU A 338 -4.87 -8.05 28.90
N LYS A 339 -4.92 -9.25 28.30
CA LYS A 339 -6.03 -10.20 28.55
C LYS A 339 -6.11 -10.61 30.03
N ARG A 340 -4.97 -10.73 30.72
CA ARG A 340 -4.92 -10.96 32.17
C ARG A 340 -5.37 -9.74 32.97
N LYS A 341 -4.95 -8.53 32.60
CA LYS A 341 -5.34 -7.26 33.25
C LYS A 341 -6.84 -6.97 33.12
N THR A 342 -7.43 -7.27 31.96
CA THR A 342 -8.86 -7.05 31.68
C THR A 342 -9.78 -8.14 32.25
N GLY A 343 -9.23 -9.15 32.94
CA GLY A 343 -10.02 -10.23 33.55
C GLY A 343 -10.63 -11.24 32.57
N ASN A 344 -10.32 -11.14 31.27
CA ASN A 344 -10.88 -11.99 30.21
C ASN A 344 -10.22 -13.37 30.08
N VAL A 345 -9.38 -13.77 31.04
CA VAL A 345 -8.78 -15.12 31.07
C VAL A 345 -9.44 -15.94 32.17
N LEU A 346 -10.40 -16.79 31.79
CA LEU A 346 -10.86 -17.90 32.62
C LEU A 346 -9.72 -18.90 32.80
N VAL A 347 -8.98 -18.82 33.90
CA VAL A 347 -7.97 -19.84 34.24
C VAL A 347 -8.72 -21.08 34.72
N ASN A 348 -9.07 -21.98 33.80
CA ASN A 348 -9.71 -23.25 34.13
C ASN A 348 -8.67 -24.21 34.74
N THR A 349 -8.29 -23.98 36.00
CA THR A 349 -7.38 -24.88 36.72
C THR A 349 -8.10 -26.17 37.05
N ARG A 350 -7.58 -27.31 36.59
CA ARG A 350 -8.07 -28.64 36.94
C ARG A 350 -7.38 -29.11 38.24
N PRO A 351 -8.13 -29.41 39.32
CA PRO A 351 -7.55 -30.00 40.52
C PRO A 351 -7.01 -31.39 40.24
N ILE A 352 -6.00 -31.79 41.02
CA ILE A 352 -5.32 -33.07 40.87
C ILE A 352 -5.32 -33.85 42.17
N HIS A 353 -5.36 -35.17 42.04
CA HIS A 353 -5.17 -36.13 43.12
C HIS A 353 -3.84 -36.85 42.90
N CYS A 354 -2.97 -36.83 43.91
CA CYS A 354 -1.72 -37.58 43.93
C CYS A 354 -1.97 -38.94 44.56
N LEU A 355 -2.07 -39.96 43.72
CA LEU A 355 -2.39 -41.33 44.11
C LEU A 355 -1.34 -41.94 45.06
N THR A 356 -0.09 -41.50 44.95
CA THR A 356 1.04 -42.08 45.70
C THR A 356 1.06 -41.68 47.17
N ASN A 357 0.57 -40.49 47.52
CA ASN A 357 0.53 -40.01 48.90
C ASN A 357 -0.89 -39.63 49.37
N ASN A 358 -1.91 -39.94 48.56
CA ASN A 358 -3.32 -39.71 48.85
C ASN A 358 -3.62 -38.25 49.26
N ARG A 359 -3.02 -37.29 48.55
CA ARG A 359 -3.20 -35.85 48.78
C ARG A 359 -3.78 -35.16 47.55
N TYR A 360 -4.55 -34.11 47.79
CA TYR A 360 -5.27 -33.38 46.75
C TYR A 360 -4.77 -31.95 46.63
N TYR A 361 -4.68 -31.43 45.41
CA TYR A 361 -4.12 -30.12 45.14
C TYR A 361 -4.98 -29.36 44.15
N ARG A 362 -5.22 -28.07 44.42
CA ARG A 362 -6.02 -27.19 43.56
C ARG A 362 -5.51 -27.14 42.11
N SER A 363 -4.20 -27.35 41.91
CA SER A 363 -3.60 -27.51 40.59
C SER A 363 -2.24 -28.21 40.68
N SER A 364 -1.70 -28.62 39.54
CA SER A 364 -0.32 -29.11 39.43
C SER A 364 0.72 -28.10 39.93
N LYS A 365 0.44 -26.79 39.84
CA LYS A 365 1.33 -25.75 40.35
C LYS A 365 1.42 -25.77 41.88
N VAL A 366 0.28 -25.90 42.56
CA VAL A 366 0.21 -25.97 44.03
C VAL A 366 0.96 -27.19 44.55
N PHE A 367 0.85 -28.34 43.85
CA PHE A 367 1.67 -29.50 44.17
C PHE A 367 3.17 -29.21 44.02
N VAL A 368 3.61 -28.63 42.90
CA VAL A 368 5.04 -28.35 42.66
C VAL A 368 5.62 -27.41 43.71
N GLU A 369 4.87 -26.37 44.09
CA GLU A 369 5.27 -25.41 45.12
C GLU A 369 5.44 -26.11 46.47
N LYS A 370 4.45 -26.92 46.89
CA LYS A 370 4.52 -27.66 48.15
C LYS A 370 5.61 -28.74 48.15
N TYR A 371 5.76 -29.46 47.05
CA TYR A 371 6.79 -30.47 46.89
C TYR A 371 8.20 -29.87 46.97
N LEU A 372 8.41 -28.70 46.38
CA LEU A 372 9.66 -27.95 46.50
C LEU A 372 9.94 -27.56 47.95
N THR A 373 8.95 -27.04 48.67
CA THR A 373 9.10 -26.69 50.09
C THR A 373 9.41 -27.91 50.97
N GLU A 374 8.81 -29.06 50.68
CA GLU A 374 8.98 -30.29 51.48
C GLU A 374 10.27 -31.06 51.18
N THR A 375 10.76 -31.01 49.94
CA THR A 375 11.85 -31.89 49.47
C THR A 375 13.08 -31.15 48.94
N GLY A 376 13.02 -29.82 48.82
CA GLY A 376 14.05 -29.01 48.17
C GLY A 376 14.14 -29.20 46.65
N THR A 377 13.33 -30.09 46.06
CA THR A 377 13.42 -30.46 44.65
C THR A 377 12.26 -29.86 43.85
N LYS A 378 12.56 -29.18 42.75
CA LYS A 378 11.55 -28.57 41.88
C LYS A 378 11.14 -29.51 40.75
N LEU A 379 9.87 -29.91 40.75
CA LEU A 379 9.29 -30.70 39.66
C LEU A 379 8.66 -29.81 38.57
N CYS A 380 8.55 -30.34 37.34
CA CYS A 380 7.91 -29.66 36.23
C CYS A 380 6.39 -29.93 36.22
N ASP A 381 5.59 -28.88 36.37
CA ASP A 381 4.12 -28.94 36.41
C ASP A 381 3.51 -29.53 35.12
N ARG A 382 4.17 -29.33 33.97
CA ARG A 382 3.78 -29.92 32.69
C ARG A 382 3.88 -31.45 32.72
N ASN A 383 4.90 -32.01 33.37
CA ASN A 383 5.06 -33.46 33.45
C ASN A 383 3.96 -34.10 34.31
N ILE A 384 3.52 -33.42 35.37
CA ILE A 384 2.39 -33.86 36.19
C ILE A 384 1.11 -33.89 35.35
N ARG A 385 0.86 -32.82 34.58
CA ARG A 385 -0.27 -32.77 33.64
C ARG A 385 -0.18 -33.87 32.57
N SER A 386 1.02 -34.25 32.13
CA SER A 386 1.20 -35.39 31.23
C SER A 386 0.83 -36.72 31.88
N VAL A 387 1.11 -36.90 33.17
CA VAL A 387 0.67 -38.10 33.92
C VAL A 387 -0.85 -38.15 34.04
N CYS A 388 -1.49 -37.04 34.46
CA CYS A 388 -2.95 -36.98 34.56
C CYS A 388 -3.67 -37.22 33.22
N ASN A 389 -2.99 -36.97 32.09
CA ASN A 389 -3.52 -37.21 30.74
C ASN A 389 -3.11 -38.59 30.17
N GLY A 390 -2.47 -39.46 30.96
CA GLY A 390 -2.01 -40.78 30.51
C GLY A 390 -0.84 -40.77 29.52
N LYS A 391 -0.21 -39.60 29.27
CA LYS A 391 0.96 -39.49 28.37
C LYS A 391 2.27 -39.90 29.04
N ARG A 392 2.28 -40.00 30.36
CA ARG A 392 3.41 -40.47 31.18
C ARG A 392 2.87 -41.35 32.30
N ASN A 393 3.65 -42.35 32.68
CA ASN A 393 3.22 -43.28 33.74
C ASN A 393 3.38 -42.69 35.14
N HIS A 394 4.44 -41.92 35.38
CA HIS A 394 4.72 -41.28 36.66
C HIS A 394 5.66 -40.08 36.48
N VAL A 395 5.76 -39.24 37.52
CA VAL A 395 6.80 -38.22 37.68
C VAL A 395 7.42 -38.41 39.05
N ASN A 396 8.73 -38.63 39.11
CA ASN A 396 9.45 -38.91 40.35
C ASN A 396 8.77 -40.00 41.19
N ASN A 397 8.46 -41.13 40.54
CA ASN A 397 7.72 -42.27 41.12
C ASN A 397 6.32 -41.95 41.69
N MET A 398 5.75 -40.77 41.37
CA MET A 398 4.40 -40.39 41.77
C MET A 398 3.40 -40.45 40.61
N LYS A 399 2.20 -40.93 40.91
CA LYS A 399 1.06 -41.01 39.98
C LYS A 399 0.02 -39.95 40.31
N PHE A 400 -0.63 -39.42 39.27
CA PHE A 400 -1.58 -38.32 39.38
C PHE A 400 -2.78 -38.53 38.47
N GLU A 401 -3.94 -38.07 38.90
CA GLU A 401 -5.17 -38.02 38.11
C GLU A 401 -5.87 -36.66 38.28
N TYR A 402 -6.73 -36.31 37.32
CA TYR A 402 -7.60 -35.15 37.46
C TYR A 402 -8.86 -35.52 38.22
N ILE A 403 -9.32 -34.61 39.07
CA ILE A 403 -10.65 -34.65 39.71
C ILE A 403 -11.47 -33.43 39.32
N THR A 404 -12.77 -33.46 39.57
CA THR A 404 -13.65 -32.31 39.32
C THR A 404 -13.46 -31.22 40.38
N GLN A 405 -13.88 -29.99 40.07
CA GLN A 405 -13.83 -28.89 41.04
C GLN A 405 -14.82 -29.11 42.21
N GLU A 406 -15.96 -29.75 41.92
CA GLU A 406 -16.97 -30.15 42.91
C GLU A 406 -16.41 -31.22 43.85
N GLU A 407 -15.78 -32.26 43.31
CA GLU A 407 -15.11 -33.31 44.10
C GLU A 407 -14.03 -32.71 44.99
N PHE A 408 -13.19 -31.83 44.45
CA PHE A 408 -12.16 -31.14 45.24
C PHE A 408 -12.75 -30.34 46.39
N ASN A 409 -13.81 -29.56 46.14
CA ASN A 409 -14.47 -28.77 47.17
C ASN A 409 -15.10 -29.64 48.25
N LYS A 410 -15.73 -30.77 47.87
CA LYS A 410 -16.32 -31.73 48.80
C LYS A 410 -15.25 -32.36 49.70
N ILE A 411 -14.18 -32.92 49.11
CA ILE A 411 -13.08 -33.55 49.85
C ILE A 411 -12.40 -32.55 50.79
N LYS A 412 -12.30 -31.28 50.38
CA LYS A 412 -11.75 -30.22 51.22
C LYS A 412 -12.59 -29.95 52.48
N SER A 413 -13.92 -29.97 52.34
CA SER A 413 -14.84 -29.82 53.48
C SER A 413 -14.79 -31.03 54.40
N ASP A 414 -14.70 -32.23 53.84
CA ASP A 414 -14.73 -33.49 54.60
C ASP A 414 -13.38 -33.79 55.29
N THR A 415 -12.26 -33.52 54.61
CA THR A 415 -10.90 -33.91 55.03
C THR A 415 -9.85 -32.84 54.73
N PRO A 416 -9.90 -31.67 55.39
CA PRO A 416 -9.07 -30.51 55.02
C PRO A 416 -7.55 -30.76 55.13
N ASN A 417 -7.12 -31.68 55.99
CA ASN A 417 -5.71 -31.94 56.29
C ASN A 417 -4.90 -32.51 55.11
N ILE A 418 -5.58 -33.14 54.15
CA ILE A 418 -4.97 -33.76 52.96
C ILE A 418 -5.21 -32.97 51.67
N VAL A 419 -5.82 -31.78 51.77
CA VAL A 419 -6.22 -30.96 50.62
C VAL A 419 -5.55 -29.59 50.63
N TYR A 420 -4.85 -29.26 49.54
CA TYR A 420 -4.03 -28.05 49.45
C TYR A 420 -4.53 -27.07 48.38
N GLY A 421 -4.72 -25.81 48.79
CA GLY A 421 -5.23 -24.71 47.96
C GLY A 421 -6.67 -24.31 48.30
N ASN A 422 -7.12 -23.14 47.83
CA ASN A 422 -8.44 -22.56 48.16
C ASN A 422 -9.63 -23.32 47.52
N TYR A 423 -10.86 -23.04 47.96
CA TYR A 423 -12.10 -23.53 47.33
C TYR A 423 -12.28 -22.98 45.92
N PHE A 424 -12.84 -23.76 45.01
CA PHE A 424 -13.30 -23.28 43.71
C PHE A 424 -14.60 -22.51 43.86
N LYS A 425 -14.71 -21.37 43.17
CA LYS A 425 -16.00 -20.68 42.99
C LYS A 425 -16.72 -21.39 41.85
N ILE A 426 -17.61 -22.32 42.20
CA ILE A 426 -18.46 -23.02 41.24
C ILE A 426 -19.51 -22.01 40.77
N LYS A 427 -19.71 -21.90 39.45
CA LYS A 427 -20.73 -21.04 38.85
C LYS A 427 -22.06 -21.76 38.76
#